data_AF-A0A075FKV8-F1
#
_entry.id   AF-A0A075FKV8-F1
#
_cell.length_a   1.000
_cell.length_b   1.000
_cell.length_c   1.000
_cell.angle_alpha   90.00
_cell.angle_beta   90.00
_cell.angle_gamma   90.00
#
_symmetry.space_group_name_H-M   'P 1'
#
loop_
_entity.id
_entity.type
_entity.pdbx_description
1 polymer ?
#
loop_
_entity_poly.entity_id
_entity_poly.type
_entity_poly.pdbx_seq_one_letter_code
_entity_poly.pdbx_strand_id
1 'polypeptide(L)'
;MATLSDGSDSEAGSIEVDEDEVISVGDIFEHADALWEVTRIDGDASQPRDTLGASEIRAMWAVRRDRAVVRMTLTDGESSTPSSIECEPDRVFSCGEVLEVEGRKWRIRALHTGKGRTLRGSRTAGELRRMYLHPVGSGG
;
A
#
# COMPACT_ATOMS: atom_id res chain seq x y z
N MET A 1 -13.63 16.98 3.71
CA MET A 1 -13.91 15.54 3.43
C MET A 1 -12.70 14.96 2.74
N ALA A 2 -12.16 13.87 3.29
CA ALA A 2 -11.04 13.14 2.69
C ALA A 2 -11.52 11.79 2.17
N THR A 3 -10.92 11.32 1.09
CA THR A 3 -10.99 9.91 0.67
C THR A 3 -9.80 9.18 1.28
N LEU A 4 -10.06 8.23 2.15
CA LEU A 4 -9.07 7.43 2.85
C LEU A 4 -8.97 6.07 2.14
N SER A 5 -7.79 5.74 1.59
CA SER A 5 -7.56 4.50 0.85
C SER A 5 -6.65 3.54 1.61
N ASP A 6 -7.15 2.35 1.91
CA ASP A 6 -6.39 1.24 2.51
C ASP A 6 -6.35 0.06 1.53
N GLY A 7 -5.23 -0.07 0.81
CA GLY A 7 -5.06 -1.10 -0.20
C GLY A 7 -6.07 -0.99 -1.36
N SER A 8 -7.14 -1.78 -1.30
CA SER A 8 -8.20 -1.82 -2.34
C SER A 8 -9.50 -1.16 -1.89
N ASP A 9 -9.59 -0.85 -0.60
CA ASP A 9 -10.76 -0.30 0.04
C ASP A 9 -10.59 1.22 0.13
N SER A 10 -11.71 1.94 0.03
CA SER A 10 -11.70 3.38 0.17
C SER A 10 -12.98 3.86 0.82
N GLU A 11 -12.85 4.81 1.73
CA GLU A 11 -13.95 5.39 2.47
C GLU A 11 -13.84 6.91 2.56
N ALA A 12 -14.95 7.56 2.84
CA ALA A 12 -14.96 9.00 3.10
C ALA A 12 -14.75 9.22 4.61
N GLY A 13 -13.74 10.03 4.96
CA GLY A 13 -13.44 10.44 6.33
C GLY A 13 -13.65 11.94 6.53
N SER A 14 -14.14 12.31 7.71
CA SER A 14 -14.10 13.68 8.23
C SER A 14 -12.85 13.83 9.11
N ILE A 15 -12.01 14.80 8.76
CA ILE A 15 -10.80 15.14 9.52
C ILE A 15 -11.06 16.49 10.14
N GLU A 16 -10.89 16.58 11.47
CA GLU A 16 -10.93 17.84 12.20
C GLU A 16 -9.54 18.46 12.13
N VAL A 17 -9.48 19.71 11.68
CA VAL A 17 -8.26 20.48 11.44
C VAL A 17 -8.59 21.94 11.70
N ASP A 18 -7.64 22.70 12.22
CA ASP A 18 -7.79 24.15 12.39
C ASP A 18 -7.89 24.85 11.02
N GLU A 19 -8.70 25.91 10.95
CA GLU A 19 -9.02 26.58 9.68
C GLU A 19 -7.82 27.29 9.03
N ASP A 20 -6.82 27.66 9.84
CA ASP A 20 -5.58 28.31 9.45
C ASP A 20 -4.42 27.33 9.21
N GLU A 21 -4.66 26.03 9.40
CA GLU A 21 -3.64 25.01 9.13
C GLU A 21 -3.40 24.87 7.62
N VAL A 22 -2.14 24.65 7.25
CA VAL A 22 -1.73 24.42 5.86
C VAL A 22 -1.40 22.95 5.71
N ILE A 23 -2.12 22.27 4.82
CA ILE A 23 -1.94 20.84 4.54
C ILE A 23 -1.15 20.67 3.27
N SER A 24 -0.20 19.74 3.29
CA SER A 24 0.71 19.41 2.20
C SER A 24 0.65 17.94 1.83
N VAL A 25 0.90 17.63 0.57
CA VAL A 25 1.14 16.25 0.13
C VAL A 25 2.37 15.71 0.85
N GLY A 26 2.22 14.54 1.48
CA GLY A 26 3.22 13.92 2.34
C GLY A 26 2.97 14.11 3.84
N ASP A 27 2.05 14.99 4.24
CA ASP A 27 1.69 15.14 5.66
C ASP A 27 1.04 13.85 6.19
N ILE A 28 1.38 13.52 7.43
CA ILE A 28 0.86 12.34 8.14
C ILE A 28 -0.08 12.80 9.25
N PHE A 29 -1.27 12.20 9.30
CA PHE A 29 -2.27 12.45 10.34
C PHE A 29 -2.86 11.14 10.87
N GLU A 30 -3.43 11.21 12.08
CA GLU A 30 -4.15 10.10 12.72
C GLU A 30 -5.65 10.19 12.42
N HIS A 31 -6.26 9.07 12.06
CA HIS A 31 -7.71 8.94 11.93
C HIS A 31 -8.14 7.49 12.19
N ALA A 32 -9.11 7.29 13.08
CA ALA A 32 -9.63 5.97 13.46
C ALA A 32 -8.53 4.96 13.85
N ASP A 33 -7.63 5.37 14.74
CA ASP A 33 -6.49 4.57 15.24
C ASP A 33 -5.51 4.10 14.14
N ALA A 34 -5.46 4.80 13.01
CA ALA A 34 -4.55 4.54 11.90
C ALA A 34 -3.81 5.80 11.46
N LEU A 35 -2.59 5.62 10.94
CA LEU A 35 -1.80 6.69 10.33
C LEU A 35 -2.07 6.78 8.82
N TRP A 36 -2.28 7.99 8.33
CA TRP A 36 -2.61 8.28 6.94
C TRP A 36 -1.68 9.34 6.38
N GLU A 37 -1.17 9.13 5.16
CA GLU A 37 -0.38 10.14 4.45
C GLU A 37 -1.19 10.77 3.32
N VAL A 38 -1.21 12.10 3.26
CA VAL A 38 -1.83 12.85 2.19
C VAL A 38 -1.10 12.61 0.87
N THR A 39 -1.83 12.17 -0.15
CA THR A 39 -1.25 11.87 -1.48
C THR A 39 -1.73 12.81 -2.58
N ARG A 40 -2.82 13.55 -2.33
CA ARG A 40 -3.36 14.53 -3.25
C ARG A 40 -4.27 15.52 -2.54
N ILE A 41 -4.18 16.78 -2.93
CA ILE A 41 -5.05 17.85 -2.47
C ILE A 41 -5.57 18.62 -3.68
N ASP A 42 -6.89 18.79 -3.75
CA ASP A 42 -7.56 19.59 -4.76
C ASP A 42 -8.33 20.72 -4.07
N GLY A 43 -8.13 21.96 -4.55
CA GLY A 43 -8.90 23.13 -4.17
C GLY A 43 -9.88 23.53 -5.27
N ASP A 44 -10.21 24.82 -5.37
CA ASP A 44 -11.09 25.35 -6.43
C ASP A 44 -10.43 25.41 -7.81
N ALA A 45 -9.09 25.32 -7.88
CA ALA A 45 -8.37 25.29 -9.13
C ALA A 45 -8.52 23.93 -9.83
N SER A 46 -8.48 23.92 -11.17
CA SER A 46 -8.63 22.70 -11.98
C SER A 46 -7.44 21.72 -11.92
N GLN A 47 -6.42 22.01 -11.11
CA GLN A 47 -5.21 21.19 -10.99
C GLN A 47 -4.91 20.88 -9.52
N PRO A 48 -4.39 19.68 -9.22
CA PRO A 48 -3.91 19.33 -7.88
C PRO A 48 -2.86 20.32 -7.39
N ARG A 49 -2.80 20.49 -6.08
CA ARG A 49 -1.81 21.33 -5.39
C ARG A 49 -0.97 20.48 -4.44
N ASP A 50 0.29 20.86 -4.29
CA ASP A 50 1.18 20.24 -3.32
C ASP A 50 0.88 20.72 -1.89
N THR A 51 0.28 21.91 -1.75
CA THR A 51 -0.09 22.51 -0.46
C THR A 51 -1.29 23.45 -0.60
N LEU A 52 -2.18 23.49 0.40
CA LEU A 52 -3.33 24.40 0.50
C LEU A 52 -3.69 24.66 1.98
N GLY A 53 -4.24 25.84 2.28
CA GLY A 53 -4.88 26.06 3.57
C GLY A 53 -6.09 25.15 3.74
N ALA A 54 -6.35 24.67 4.95
CA ALA A 54 -7.42 23.72 5.26
C ALA A 54 -8.79 24.21 4.76
N SER A 55 -9.05 25.51 4.92
CA SER A 55 -10.28 26.17 4.44
C SER A 55 -10.44 26.21 2.91
N GLU A 56 -9.35 26.04 2.15
CA GLU A 56 -9.33 26.05 0.68
C GLU A 56 -9.47 24.65 0.07
N ILE A 57 -9.39 23.59 0.87
CA ILE A 57 -9.42 22.20 0.40
C ILE A 57 -10.85 21.77 0.07
N ARG A 58 -11.09 21.40 -1.18
CA ARG A 58 -12.37 20.85 -1.64
C ARG A 58 -12.39 19.33 -1.58
N ALA A 59 -11.26 18.70 -1.87
CA ALA A 59 -11.09 17.26 -1.78
C ALA A 59 -9.64 16.92 -1.43
N MET A 60 -9.47 15.89 -0.61
CA MET A 60 -8.17 15.36 -0.23
C MET A 60 -8.19 13.84 -0.31
N TRP A 61 -7.06 13.25 -0.68
CA TRP A 61 -6.86 11.80 -0.66
C TRP A 61 -5.68 11.47 0.25
N ALA A 62 -5.87 10.44 1.08
CA ALA A 62 -4.81 9.91 1.91
C ALA A 62 -4.75 8.40 1.81
N VAL A 63 -3.54 7.85 1.95
CA VAL A 63 -3.32 6.40 1.97
C VAL A 63 -2.86 5.98 3.35
N ARG A 64 -3.35 4.82 3.80
CA ARG A 64 -2.93 4.26 5.09
C ARG A 64 -1.41 3.96 5.06
N ARG A 65 -0.70 4.32 6.14
CA ARG A 65 0.77 4.26 6.23
C ARG A 65 1.33 3.47 7.39
N ASP A 66 0.54 3.18 8.42
CA ASP A 66 0.95 2.33 9.55
C ASP A 66 1.02 0.83 9.17
N ARG A 67 0.40 0.40 8.06
CA ARG A 67 0.44 -0.99 7.57
C ARG A 67 0.55 -1.08 6.05
N ALA A 68 1.03 -2.23 5.57
CA ALA A 68 1.05 -2.58 4.16
C ALA A 68 0.34 -3.91 3.92
N VAL A 69 -0.62 -3.91 2.98
CA VAL A 69 -1.29 -5.10 2.48
C VAL A 69 -0.73 -5.47 1.12
N VAL A 70 0.11 -6.50 1.07
CA VAL A 70 0.76 -6.96 -0.17
C VAL A 70 -0.01 -8.12 -0.77
N ARG A 71 -0.53 -7.95 -1.99
CA ARG A 71 -1.22 -9.04 -2.70
C ARG A 71 -0.24 -10.15 -3.09
N MET A 72 -0.69 -11.39 -3.02
CA MET A 72 0.06 -12.57 -3.42
C MET A 72 -0.65 -13.30 -4.55
N THR A 73 0.12 -13.82 -5.50
CA THR A 73 -0.35 -14.80 -6.49
C THR A 73 0.44 -16.08 -6.27
N LEU A 74 -0.25 -17.10 -5.77
CA LEU A 74 0.28 -18.40 -5.43
C LEU A 74 0.09 -19.33 -6.63
N THR A 75 1.15 -19.64 -7.36
CA THR A 75 1.08 -20.47 -8.57
C THR A 75 1.68 -21.86 -8.32
N ASP A 76 0.85 -22.90 -8.42
CA ASP A 76 1.23 -24.30 -8.34
C ASP A 76 0.85 -25.03 -9.64
N GLY A 77 1.88 -25.44 -10.39
CA GLY A 77 1.69 -25.97 -11.75
C GLY A 77 0.92 -24.97 -12.63
N GLU A 78 -0.25 -25.40 -13.10
CA GLU A 78 -1.15 -24.60 -13.95
C GLU A 78 -2.19 -23.80 -13.16
N SER A 79 -2.26 -23.99 -11.83
CA SER A 79 -3.23 -23.33 -10.96
C SER A 79 -2.65 -22.08 -10.33
N SER A 80 -3.44 -21.00 -10.22
CA SER A 80 -3.04 -19.78 -9.53
C SER A 80 -4.14 -19.27 -8.60
N THR A 81 -3.79 -19.06 -7.33
CA THR A 81 -4.72 -18.61 -6.28
C THR A 81 -4.30 -17.23 -5.76
N PRO A 82 -5.22 -16.25 -5.68
CA PRO A 82 -4.95 -14.97 -5.05
C PRO A 82 -4.91 -15.11 -3.52
N SER A 83 -4.03 -14.36 -2.86
CA SER A 83 -3.95 -14.23 -1.41
C SER A 83 -3.38 -12.85 -1.04
N SER A 84 -3.16 -12.55 0.23
CA SER A 84 -2.55 -11.31 0.71
C SER A 84 -1.88 -11.51 2.07
N ILE A 85 -0.88 -10.68 2.36
CA ILE A 85 -0.25 -10.60 3.67
C ILE A 85 -0.29 -9.15 4.15
N GLU A 86 -0.70 -8.96 5.40
CA GLU A 86 -0.60 -7.69 6.12
C GLU A 86 0.68 -7.69 6.95
N CYS A 87 1.43 -6.60 6.90
CA CYS A 87 2.69 -6.44 7.62
C CYS A 87 3.09 -4.97 7.76
N GLU A 88 4.15 -4.70 8.51
CA GLU A 88 4.74 -3.37 8.61
C GLU A 88 5.23 -2.87 7.23
N PRO A 89 5.05 -1.59 6.89
CA PRO A 89 5.42 -1.04 5.59
C PRO A 89 6.90 -1.16 5.24
N ASP A 90 7.78 -1.17 6.24
CA ASP A 90 9.23 -1.26 6.10
C ASP A 90 9.73 -2.71 6.03
N ARG A 91 8.87 -3.72 6.25
CA ARG A 91 9.21 -5.13 6.08
C ARG A 91 9.77 -5.37 4.68
N VAL A 92 10.98 -5.91 4.62
CA VAL A 92 11.65 -6.22 3.36
C VAL A 92 11.27 -7.62 2.88
N PHE A 93 10.79 -7.72 1.64
CA PHE A 93 10.62 -8.99 0.94
C PHE A 93 11.67 -9.15 -0.16
N SER A 94 12.21 -10.36 -0.29
CA SER A 94 13.29 -10.66 -1.25
C SER A 94 12.91 -11.77 -2.22
N CYS A 95 13.30 -11.64 -3.50
CA CYS A 95 13.22 -12.77 -4.43
C CYS A 95 14.06 -13.94 -3.91
N GLY A 96 13.45 -15.13 -3.79
CA GLY A 96 14.06 -16.34 -3.23
C GLY A 96 13.69 -16.62 -1.78
N GLU A 97 13.17 -15.64 -1.05
CA GLU A 97 12.63 -15.80 0.30
C GLU A 97 11.46 -16.79 0.29
N VAL A 98 11.36 -17.59 1.36
CA VAL A 98 10.31 -18.58 1.56
C VAL A 98 9.35 -18.07 2.63
N LEU A 99 8.09 -17.90 2.26
CA LEU A 99 7.00 -17.55 3.15
C LEU A 99 6.17 -18.80 3.46
N GLU A 100 5.57 -18.84 4.64
CA GLU A 100 4.52 -19.80 4.97
C GLU A 100 3.16 -19.13 4.77
N VAL A 101 2.32 -19.71 3.92
CA VAL A 101 0.96 -19.24 3.64
C VAL A 101 0.03 -20.44 3.73
N GLU A 102 -0.95 -20.37 4.64
CA GLU A 102 -1.92 -21.45 4.89
C GLU A 102 -1.23 -22.81 5.18
N GLY A 103 -0.15 -22.79 5.97
CA GLY A 103 0.62 -23.99 6.34
C GLY A 103 1.47 -24.60 5.22
N ARG A 104 1.60 -23.92 4.07
CA ARG A 104 2.44 -24.36 2.95
C ARG A 104 3.58 -23.38 2.70
N LYS A 105 4.74 -23.89 2.30
CA LYS A 105 5.93 -23.08 1.98
C LYS A 105 5.92 -22.63 0.53
N TRP A 106 6.06 -21.33 0.33
CA TRP A 106 6.04 -20.67 -0.97
C TRP A 106 7.27 -19.80 -1.14
N ARG A 107 7.97 -19.92 -2.27
CA ARG A 107 9.12 -19.10 -2.60
C ARG A 107 8.72 -17.91 -3.46
N ILE A 108 9.11 -16.70 -3.05
CA ILE A 108 8.95 -15.49 -3.85
C ILE A 108 9.80 -15.60 -5.12
N ARG A 109 9.16 -15.50 -6.28
CA ARG A 109 9.80 -15.53 -7.61
C ARG A 109 9.88 -14.16 -8.25
N ALA A 110 8.95 -13.27 -7.90
CA ALA A 110 8.95 -11.92 -8.42
C ALA A 110 8.21 -10.95 -7.49
N LEU A 111 8.70 -9.71 -7.48
CA LEU A 111 8.17 -8.58 -6.74
C LEU A 111 7.63 -7.54 -7.73
N HIS A 112 6.45 -6.97 -7.51
CA HIS A 112 5.84 -5.99 -8.41
C HIS A 112 5.44 -4.73 -7.66
N THR A 113 5.95 -3.58 -8.10
CA THR A 113 5.74 -2.26 -7.47
C THR A 113 4.74 -1.37 -8.23
N GLY A 114 4.01 -1.94 -9.20
CA GLY A 114 3.13 -1.18 -10.10
C GLY A 114 3.85 -0.57 -11.30
N LYS A 115 5.12 -0.19 -11.17
CA LYS A 115 5.95 0.33 -12.30
C LYS A 115 6.62 -0.77 -13.13
N GLY A 116 6.68 -1.99 -12.61
CA GLY A 116 7.35 -3.09 -13.27
C GLY A 116 7.58 -4.27 -12.34
N ARG A 117 8.17 -5.36 -12.86
CA ARG A 117 8.44 -6.59 -12.11
C ARG A 117 9.93 -6.73 -11.85
N THR A 118 10.28 -6.92 -10.58
CA THR A 118 11.62 -7.19 -10.08
C THR A 118 11.78 -8.70 -9.93
N LEU A 119 12.70 -9.29 -10.70
CA LEU A 119 12.97 -10.74 -10.68
C LEU A 119 14.14 -11.12 -9.77
N ARG A 120 14.90 -10.13 -9.29
CA ARG A 120 16.05 -10.27 -8.38
C ARG A 120 16.12 -9.06 -7.46
N GLY A 121 16.54 -9.26 -6.21
CA GLY A 121 16.64 -8.21 -5.20
C GLY A 121 15.43 -8.16 -4.26
N SER A 122 15.29 -7.02 -3.57
CA SER A 122 14.37 -6.86 -2.44
C SER A 122 13.62 -5.52 -2.51
N ARG A 123 12.46 -5.45 -1.88
CA ARG A 123 11.62 -4.24 -1.77
C ARG A 123 10.96 -4.20 -0.40
N THR A 124 10.65 -3.01 0.10
CA THR A 124 9.82 -2.87 1.31
C THR A 124 8.35 -3.14 0.97
N ALA A 125 7.56 -3.57 1.95
CA ALA A 125 6.16 -3.89 1.77
C ALA A 125 5.34 -2.71 1.22
N GLY A 126 5.63 -1.48 1.69
CA GLY A 126 4.98 -0.26 1.21
C GLY A 126 5.23 0.08 -0.26
N GLU A 127 6.31 -0.45 -0.86
CA GLU A 127 6.58 -0.31 -2.30
C GLU A 127 5.86 -1.37 -3.15
N LEU A 128 5.39 -2.46 -2.53
CA LEU A 128 4.88 -3.62 -3.23
C LEU A 128 3.38 -3.53 -3.48
N ARG A 129 3.01 -3.78 -4.75
CA ARG A 129 1.63 -4.04 -5.15
C ARG A 129 1.31 -5.53 -5.13
N ARG A 130 2.27 -6.38 -5.52
CA ARG A 130 2.07 -7.83 -5.62
C ARG A 130 3.38 -8.61 -5.51
N MET A 131 3.31 -9.78 -4.89
CA MET A 131 4.33 -10.83 -4.96
C MET A 131 3.81 -12.05 -5.71
N TYR A 132 4.68 -12.68 -6.49
CA TYR A 132 4.39 -13.94 -7.18
C TYR A 132 5.19 -15.05 -6.52
N LEU A 133 4.50 -16.08 -6.06
CA LEU A 133 5.11 -17.17 -5.31
C LEU A 133 4.79 -18.51 -5.94
N HIS A 134 5.75 -19.43 -5.84
CA HIS A 134 5.61 -20.82 -6.27
C HIS A 134 5.85 -21.73 -5.08
N PRO A 135 5.22 -22.91 -5.01
CA PRO A 135 5.46 -23.83 -3.91
C PRO A 135 6.93 -24.20 -3.88
N VAL A 136 7.48 -24.30 -2.67
CA VAL A 136 8.75 -24.98 -2.49
C VAL A 136 8.43 -26.46 -2.65
N GLY A 137 8.70 -27.02 -3.83
CA GLY A 137 8.53 -28.45 -4.04
C GLY A 137 9.22 -29.22 -2.92
N SER A 138 8.56 -30.25 -2.40
CA SER A 138 9.17 -31.27 -1.55
C SER A 138 10.14 -32.08 -2.41
N GLY A 139 11.27 -31.49 -2.80
CA GLY A 139 12.22 -32.10 -3.72
C GLY A 139 13.49 -32.51 -3.01
N GLY A 140 13.60 -33.81 -2.70
CA GLY A 140 14.85 -34.57 -2.58
C GLY A 140 15.53 -34.53 -1.22
#